data_AF-A0A6P0U3V6-F1
#
_entry.id   AF-A0A6P0U3V6-F1
#
_cell.length_a   1.000
_cell.length_b   1.000
_cell.length_c   1.000
_cell.angle_alpha   90.00
_cell.angle_beta   90.00
_cell.angle_gamma   90.00
#
_symmetry.space_group_name_H-M   'P 1'
#
loop_
_entity.id
_entity.type
_entity.pdbx_description
1 polymer ?
#
loop_
_entity_poly.entity_id
_entity_poly.type
_entity_poly.pdbx_seq_one_letter_code
_entity_poly.pdbx_strand_id
1 'polypeptide(L)'
;MVKTIEAVVRRRWLSPENAVREVVRFERRFGEKNLKLACHCGLFLILTPELVNLIRINFLDEENIDWIAESNFLLSSLCRPLQEGVYEVEPCIREVLLVELENKFGWQ
;
A
#
# COMPACT_ATOMS: atom_id res chain seq x y z
N MET A 1 -9.64 -29.73 -0.76
CA MET A 1 -10.17 -28.47 -1.34
C MET A 1 -9.38 -27.22 -0.91
N VAL A 2 -9.01 -27.06 0.36
CA VAL A 2 -8.30 -25.85 0.87
C VAL A 2 -6.94 -25.59 0.18
N LYS A 3 -6.11 -26.63 -0.01
CA LYS A 3 -4.80 -26.51 -0.70
C LYS A 3 -4.89 -25.98 -2.14
N THR A 4 -6.02 -26.18 -2.81
CA THR A 4 -6.23 -25.75 -4.19
C THR A 4 -6.55 -24.26 -4.27
N ILE A 5 -7.33 -23.74 -3.32
CA ILE A 5 -7.71 -22.32 -3.26
C ILE A 5 -6.50 -21.47 -2.86
N GLU A 6 -5.73 -21.91 -1.86
CA GLU A 6 -4.53 -21.19 -1.41
C GLU A 6 -3.49 -21.05 -2.54
N ALA A 7 -3.29 -22.11 -3.33
CA ALA A 7 -2.41 -22.08 -4.49
C ALA A 7 -2.92 -21.14 -5.61
N VAL A 8 -4.24 -20.98 -5.77
CA VAL A 8 -4.83 -20.07 -6.75
C VAL A 8 -4.76 -18.61 -6.29
N VAL A 9 -4.97 -18.34 -5.00
CA VAL A 9 -4.86 -16.99 -4.42
C VAL A 9 -3.41 -16.49 -4.51
N ARG A 10 -2.44 -17.32 -4.10
CA ARG A 10 -1.01 -16.95 -4.18
C ARG A 10 -0.49 -16.81 -5.62
N ARG A 11 -1.10 -17.48 -6.60
CA ARG A 11 -0.77 -17.28 -8.03
C ARG A 11 -1.11 -15.89 -8.55
N ARG A 12 -2.03 -15.17 -7.89
CA ARG A 12 -2.39 -13.80 -8.27
C ARG A 12 -1.45 -12.78 -7.67
N TRP A 13 -0.59 -13.17 -6.73
CA TRP A 13 0.33 -12.24 -6.07
C TRP A 13 1.48 -11.86 -7.00
N LEU A 14 2.01 -10.66 -6.79
CA LEU A 14 3.25 -10.27 -7.45
C LEU A 14 4.39 -11.13 -6.91
N SER A 15 5.42 -11.34 -7.73
CA SER A 15 6.69 -11.82 -7.19
C SER A 15 7.33 -10.70 -6.36
N PRO A 16 8.15 -11.03 -5.35
CA PRO A 16 8.85 -10.02 -4.55
C PRO A 16 9.63 -8.99 -5.39
N GLU A 17 10.27 -9.43 -6.48
CA GLU A 17 11.05 -8.54 -7.35
C GLU A 17 10.17 -7.55 -8.11
N ASN A 18 8.98 -8.00 -8.54
CA ASN A 18 8.00 -7.12 -9.16
C ASN A 18 7.36 -6.17 -8.13
N ALA A 19 7.13 -6.65 -6.90
CA ALA A 19 6.62 -5.83 -5.82
C ALA A 19 7.57 -4.65 -5.51
N VAL A 20 8.86 -4.95 -5.31
CA VAL A 20 9.89 -3.91 -5.13
C VAL A 20 9.91 -2.92 -6.29
N ARG A 21 9.83 -3.42 -7.52
CA ARG A 21 9.82 -2.56 -8.72
C ARG A 21 8.64 -1.59 -8.74
N GLU A 22 7.44 -2.06 -8.37
CA GLU A 22 6.24 -1.22 -8.36
C GLU A 22 6.29 -0.17 -7.24
N VAL A 23 6.80 -0.51 -6.05
CA VAL A 23 7.02 0.46 -4.96
C VAL A 23 8.02 1.54 -5.38
N VAL A 24 9.15 1.18 -5.97
CA VAL A 24 10.14 2.14 -6.49
C VAL A 24 9.55 3.03 -7.59
N ARG A 25 8.72 2.46 -8.48
CA ARG A 25 8.02 3.23 -9.53
C ARG A 25 7.03 4.22 -8.92
N PHE A 26 6.30 3.80 -7.90
CA PHE A 26 5.34 4.63 -7.18
C PHE A 26 6.04 5.83 -6.52
N GLU A 27 7.11 5.59 -5.76
CA GLU A 27 7.92 6.65 -5.13
C GLU A 27 8.48 7.62 -6.17
N ARG A 28 9.04 7.12 -7.28
CA ARG A 28 9.54 7.98 -8.36
C ARG A 28 8.47 8.85 -9.00
N ARG A 29 7.22 8.36 -9.06
CA ARG A 29 6.10 9.07 -9.70
C ARG A 29 5.47 10.11 -8.78
N PHE A 30 5.31 9.80 -7.50
CA PHE A 30 4.52 10.60 -6.56
C PHE A 30 5.32 11.19 -5.40
N GLY A 31 6.59 10.82 -5.26
CA GLY A 31 7.51 11.31 -4.25
C GLY A 31 7.41 10.58 -2.90
N GLU A 32 8.38 10.87 -2.04
CA GLU A 32 8.57 10.22 -0.74
C GLU A 32 7.39 10.39 0.21
N LYS A 33 6.73 11.56 0.21
CA LYS A 33 5.53 11.79 1.04
C LYS A 33 4.39 10.83 0.71
N ASN A 34 4.17 10.55 -0.57
CA ASN A 34 3.18 9.56 -1.00
C ASN A 34 3.63 8.15 -0.59
N LEU A 35 4.93 7.84 -0.70
CA LEU A 35 5.46 6.57 -0.22
C LEU A 35 5.26 6.41 1.29
N LYS A 36 5.49 7.45 2.09
CA LYS A 36 5.26 7.43 3.54
C LYS A 36 3.81 7.08 3.86
N LEU A 37 2.83 7.73 3.21
CA LEU A 37 1.41 7.34 3.35
C LEU A 37 1.17 5.87 2.97
N ALA A 38 1.72 5.41 1.84
CA ALA A 38 1.60 4.02 1.40
C ALA A 38 2.17 3.03 2.44
N CYS A 39 3.32 3.34 3.04
CA CYS A 39 3.95 2.54 4.09
C CYS A 39 3.04 2.37 5.31
N HIS A 40 2.43 3.44 5.81
CA HIS A 40 1.47 3.36 6.92
C HIS A 40 0.20 2.59 6.53
N CYS A 41 -0.27 2.73 5.29
CA CYS A 41 -1.39 1.94 4.78
C CYS A 41 -1.06 0.45 4.65
N GLY A 42 0.21 0.09 4.42
CA GLY A 42 0.68 -1.31 4.36
C GLY A 42 0.52 -2.10 5.67
N LEU A 43 0.23 -1.43 6.80
CA LEU A 43 -0.17 -2.13 8.03
C LEU A 43 -1.46 -2.93 7.85
N PHE A 44 -2.33 -2.48 6.93
CA PHE A 44 -3.64 -3.07 6.66
C PHE A 44 -3.61 -3.91 5.39
N LEU A 45 -4.36 -5.02 5.39
CA LEU A 45 -4.56 -5.83 4.18
C LEU A 45 -5.62 -5.23 3.27
N ILE A 46 -6.70 -4.72 3.86
CA ILE A 46 -7.87 -4.18 3.16
C ILE A 46 -8.05 -2.73 3.58
N LEU A 47 -8.36 -1.86 2.61
CA LEU A 47 -8.50 -0.43 2.78
C LEU A 47 -9.78 0.10 2.12
N THR A 48 -10.29 1.19 2.68
CA THR A 48 -11.28 2.06 2.05
C THR A 48 -10.71 3.47 1.96
N PRO A 49 -11.23 4.35 1.07
CA PRO A 49 -10.83 5.75 1.02
C PRO A 49 -10.89 6.45 2.38
N GLU A 50 -11.94 6.19 3.17
CA GLU A 50 -12.14 6.79 4.49
C GLU A 50 -11.04 6.35 5.46
N LEU A 51 -10.62 5.08 5.42
CA LEU A 51 -9.53 4.59 6.26
C LEU A 51 -8.19 5.21 5.86
N VAL A 52 -7.91 5.36 4.56
CA VAL A 52 -6.67 6.02 4.09
C VAL A 52 -6.64 7.49 4.52
N ASN A 53 -7.76 8.20 4.42
CA ASN A 53 -7.88 9.56 4.96
C ASN A 53 -7.65 9.59 6.47
N LEU A 54 -8.26 8.68 7.23
CA LEU A 54 -8.04 8.60 8.68
C LEU A 54 -6.57 8.32 9.03
N ILE A 55 -5.88 7.48 8.26
CA ILE A 55 -4.45 7.24 8.43
C ILE A 55 -3.68 8.54 8.20
N ARG A 56 -3.94 9.24 7.09
CA ARG A 56 -3.24 10.48 6.74
C ARG A 56 -3.42 11.57 7.79
N ILE A 57 -4.65 11.80 8.27
CA ILE A 57 -4.94 12.93 9.17
C ILE A 57 -4.62 12.66 10.65
N ASN A 58 -4.51 11.39 11.07
CA ASN A 58 -4.24 11.07 12.48
C ASN A 58 -2.79 10.67 12.75
N PHE A 59 -2.06 10.21 11.73
CA PHE A 59 -0.69 9.70 11.91
C PHE A 59 0.35 10.45 11.06
N LEU A 60 -0.09 11.27 10.10
CA LEU A 60 0.79 11.96 9.14
C LEU A 60 0.37 13.43 8.93
N ASP A 61 -0.28 14.04 9.91
CA ASP A 61 -0.74 15.43 9.86
C ASP A 61 0.44 16.41 9.80
N GLU A 62 1.49 16.17 10.57
CA GLU A 62 2.72 16.98 10.58
C GLU A 62 3.51 16.90 9.26
N GLU A 63 3.28 15.86 8.46
CA GLU A 63 3.99 15.60 7.21
C GLU A 63 3.49 16.44 6.03
N ASN A 64 2.37 17.16 6.21
CA ASN A 64 1.74 18.00 5.20
C ASN A 64 1.59 17.26 3.85
N ILE A 65 0.97 16.08 3.91
CA ILE A 65 0.64 15.22 2.76
C ILE A 65 -0.71 15.66 2.19
N ASP A 66 -0.73 15.98 0.89
CA ASP A 66 -1.94 16.37 0.16
C ASP A 66 -2.96 15.21 0.14
N TRP A 67 -4.25 15.54 0.23
CA TRP A 67 -5.36 14.58 0.13
C TRP A 67 -5.33 13.81 -1.19
N ILE A 68 -4.76 14.37 -2.27
CA ILE A 68 -4.58 13.69 -3.55
C ILE A 68 -3.73 12.41 -3.40
N ALA A 69 -2.84 12.34 -2.40
CA ALA A 69 -1.99 11.19 -2.16
C ALA A 69 -2.77 9.91 -1.85
N GLU A 70 -3.95 10.03 -1.25
CA GLU A 70 -4.85 8.92 -0.96
C GLU A 70 -5.30 8.24 -2.25
N SER A 71 -5.70 9.05 -3.23
CA SER A 71 -6.12 8.58 -4.55
C SER A 71 -4.94 8.04 -5.36
N ASN A 72 -3.78 8.71 -5.29
CA ASN A 72 -2.56 8.20 -5.93
C ASN A 72 -2.24 6.79 -5.46
N PHE A 73 -2.34 6.53 -4.15
CA PHE A 73 -2.08 5.22 -3.56
C PHE A 73 -3.14 4.18 -3.96
N LEU A 74 -4.42 4.43 -3.68
CA LEU A 74 -5.50 3.45 -3.91
C LEU A 74 -5.68 3.07 -5.38
N LEU A 75 -5.39 3.98 -6.31
CA LEU A 75 -5.53 3.76 -7.75
C LEU A 75 -4.21 3.35 -8.42
N SER A 76 -3.14 3.16 -7.65
CA SER A 76 -1.87 2.63 -8.16
C SER A 76 -1.87 1.11 -8.29
N SER A 77 -0.81 0.58 -8.89
CA SER A 77 -0.53 -0.86 -8.94
C SER A 77 -0.22 -1.48 -7.57
N LEU A 78 -0.06 -0.67 -6.52
CA LEU A 78 0.15 -1.14 -5.14
C LEU A 78 -1.12 -1.74 -4.53
N CYS A 79 -2.29 -1.38 -5.08
CA CYS A 79 -3.59 -1.83 -4.61
C CYS A 79 -4.35 -2.58 -5.72
N ARG A 80 -5.26 -3.46 -5.29
CA ARG A 80 -6.21 -4.16 -6.18
C ARG A 80 -7.64 -3.85 -5.73
N PRO A 81 -8.53 -3.37 -6.61
CA PRO A 81 -9.93 -3.22 -6.27
C PRO A 81 -10.56 -4.60 -6.05
N LEU A 82 -11.22 -4.78 -4.91
CA LEU A 82 -11.98 -6.01 -4.61
C LEU A 82 -13.47 -5.84 -4.90
N GLN A 83 -14.01 -4.68 -4.51
CA GLN A 83 -15.39 -4.25 -4.74
C GLN A 83 -15.43 -2.72 -4.71
N GLU A 84 -16.61 -2.14 -4.94
CA GLU A 84 -16.77 -0.69 -4.90
C GLU A 84 -16.29 -0.09 -3.57
N GLY A 85 -15.33 0.83 -3.66
CA GLY A 85 -14.75 1.52 -2.49
C GLY A 85 -13.84 0.66 -1.60
N VAL A 86 -13.52 -0.59 -1.98
CA VAL A 86 -12.69 -1.49 -1.16
C VAL A 86 -11.52 -2.03 -1.96
N TYR A 87 -10.33 -1.87 -1.40
CA TYR A 87 -9.06 -2.19 -2.02
C TYR A 87 -8.25 -3.15 -1.15
N GLU A 88 -7.61 -4.13 -1.77
CA GLU A 88 -6.57 -4.93 -1.13
C GLU A 88 -5.21 -4.29 -1.42
N VAL A 89 -4.38 -4.11 -0.39
CA VAL A 89 -2.95 -3.84 -0.60
C VAL A 89 -2.32 -5.14 -1.06
N GLU A 90 -1.67 -5.11 -2.22
CA GLU A 90 -1.10 -6.31 -2.80
C GLU A 90 -0.15 -7.01 -1.80
N PRO A 91 -0.30 -8.31 -1.51
CA PRO A 91 0.39 -8.92 -0.36
C PRO A 91 1.92 -8.83 -0.38
N CYS A 92 2.57 -8.97 -1.54
CA CYS A 92 4.02 -8.81 -1.64
C CYS A 92 4.43 -7.33 -1.64
N ILE A 93 3.62 -6.43 -2.21
CA ILE A 93 3.82 -4.98 -2.03
C ILE A 93 3.75 -4.60 -0.55
N ARG A 94 2.78 -5.15 0.18
CA ARG A 94 2.61 -4.90 1.61
C ARG A 94 3.86 -5.25 2.39
N GLU A 95 4.46 -6.41 2.13
CA GLU A 95 5.74 -6.81 2.74
C GLU A 95 6.84 -5.78 2.46
N VAL A 96 6.97 -5.33 1.21
CA VAL A 96 7.94 -4.29 0.84
C VAL A 96 7.67 -2.98 1.57
N LEU A 97 6.40 -2.54 1.64
CA LEU A 97 6.00 -1.31 2.32
C LEU A 97 6.31 -1.35 3.82
N LEU A 98 6.17 -2.50 4.49
CA LEU A 98 6.54 -2.66 5.91
C LEU A 98 8.05 -2.59 6.12
N VAL A 99 8.83 -3.17 5.21
CA VAL A 99 10.30 -3.05 5.24
C VAL A 99 10.75 -1.61 5.00
N GLU A 100 10.11 -0.90 4.06
CA GLU A 100 10.39 0.53 3.82
C GLU A 100 9.96 1.40 5.01
N LEU A 101 8.84 1.09 5.66
CA LEU A 101 8.39 1.77 6.88
C LEU A 101 9.47 1.69 7.96
N GLU A 102 9.91 0.49 8.29
CA GLU A 102 10.93 0.25 9.31
C GLU A 102 12.27 0.93 8.97
N ASN A 103 12.72 0.83 7.71
CA ASN A 103 14.04 1.32 7.31
C ASN A 103 14.12 2.84 7.10
N LYS A 104 13.05 3.48 6.62
CA LYS A 104 13.07 4.92 6.25
C LYS A 104 12.39 5.82 7.27
N PHE A 105 11.30 5.37 7.88
CA PHE A 105 10.44 6.23 8.70
C PHE A 105 10.38 5.81 10.17
N GLY A 106 10.73 4.55 10.46
CA GLY A 106 10.52 3.93 11.76
C GLY A 106 9.06 3.61 12.03
N TRP A 107 8.82 2.82 13.08
CA TRP A 107 7.47 2.52 13.58
C TRP A 107 6.96 3.70 14.41
N GLN A 108 6.63 4.81 13.74
CA GLN A 108 6.05 6.01 14.36
C GLN A 108 4.53 6.02 14.19
#